data_AF-A0A957HVP6-F1
#
_entry.id   AF-A0A957HVP6-F1
#
_cell.length_a   1.000
_cell.length_b   1.000
_cell.length_c   1.000
_cell.angle_alpha   90.00
_cell.angle_beta   90.00
_cell.angle_gamma   90.00
#
_symmetry.space_group_name_H-M   'P 1'
#
loop_
_entity.id
_entity.type
_entity.pdbx_description
1 polymer ?
#
loop_
_entity_poly.entity_id
_entity_poly.type
_entity_poly.pdbx_seq_one_letter_code
_entity_poly.pdbx_strand_id
1 'polypeptide(L)'
;NSEILLGKIGGVFLTGLLQFVVFVIASRFIFQLNWGSSLTGLVLMTLAVVLAFTSLGTLIAAFARDENQANIIGTVVTLVFAALGGNFAPAQNFPTWLEQLSKITITRWGLDGFSDLTMHNLGLGDVMPEVSVLIGLSAVLFALALTRFQRRIAR
;
A
#
# COMPACT_ATOMS: atom_id res chain seq x y z
N ASN A 1 -26.55 -2.59 5.22
CA ASN A 1 -25.77 -2.44 3.96
C ASN A 1 -24.34 -1.94 4.19
N SER A 2 -24.12 -0.88 4.98
CA SER A 2 -22.78 -0.39 5.32
C SER A 2 -21.93 -1.39 6.11
N GLU A 3 -22.53 -2.13 7.04
CA GLU A 3 -21.83 -3.13 7.87
C GLU A 3 -21.23 -4.28 7.05
N ILE A 4 -21.94 -4.76 6.03
CA ILE A 4 -21.46 -5.83 5.13
C ILE A 4 -20.27 -5.34 4.30
N LEU A 5 -20.32 -4.10 3.80
CA LEU A 5 -19.23 -3.50 3.05
C LEU A 5 -17.97 -3.34 3.92
N LEU A 6 -18.13 -2.79 5.13
CA LEU A 6 -17.04 -2.64 6.08
C LEU A 6 -16.44 -4.00 6.48
N GLY A 7 -17.27 -5.02 6.70
CA GLY A 7 -16.82 -6.39 6.97
C GLY A 7 -15.99 -6.97 5.82
N LYS A 8 -16.42 -6.78 4.56
CA LYS A 8 -15.69 -7.24 3.38
C LYS A 8 -14.33 -6.54 3.25
N ILE A 9 -14.30 -5.21 3.42
CA ILE A 9 -13.05 -4.42 3.37
C ILE A 9 -12.11 -4.84 4.50
N GLY A 10 -12.64 -5.02 5.71
CA GLY A 10 -11.88 -5.54 6.85
C GLY A 10 -11.28 -6.92 6.58
N GLY A 11 -12.04 -7.82 5.94
CA GLY A 11 -11.53 -9.13 5.52
C GLY A 11 -10.36 -9.05 4.53
N VAL A 12 -10.44 -8.14 3.54
CA VAL A 12 -9.34 -7.89 2.59
C VAL A 12 -8.11 -7.34 3.31
N PHE A 13 -8.30 -6.37 4.21
CA PHE A 13 -7.22 -5.81 5.03
C PHE A 13 -6.51 -6.89 5.85
N LEU A 14 -7.27 -7.71 6.58
CA LEU A 14 -6.73 -8.81 7.39
C LEU A 14 -5.99 -9.85 6.55
N THR A 15 -6.50 -10.15 5.35
CA THR A 15 -5.84 -11.06 4.41
C THR A 15 -4.51 -10.48 3.94
N GLY A 16 -4.46 -9.18 3.63
CA GLY A 16 -3.23 -8.48 3.28
C GLY A 16 -2.19 -8.48 4.41
N LEU A 17 -2.64 -8.26 5.66
CA LEU A 17 -1.75 -8.37 6.82
C LEU A 17 -1.19 -9.77 6.98
N LEU A 18 -2.03 -10.80 6.86
CA LEU A 18 -1.59 -12.19 6.96
C LEU A 18 -0.59 -12.53 5.86
N GLN A 19 -0.84 -12.12 4.61
CA GLN A 19 0.09 -12.29 3.50
C GLN A 19 1.44 -11.63 3.78
N PHE A 20 1.45 -10.41 4.31
CA PHE A 20 2.69 -9.71 4.64
C PHE A 20 3.44 -10.38 5.80
N VAL A 21 2.74 -10.83 6.84
CA VAL A 21 3.35 -11.55 7.97
C VAL A 21 4.01 -12.84 7.47
N VAL A 22 3.32 -13.62 6.63
CA VAL A 22 3.89 -14.82 6.01
C VAL A 22 5.12 -14.47 5.18
N PHE A 23 5.06 -13.38 4.41
CA PHE A 23 6.19 -12.89 3.61
C PHE A 23 7.41 -12.50 4.46
N VAL A 24 7.23 -11.78 5.56
CA VAL A 24 8.31 -11.39 6.49
C VAL A 24 8.94 -12.63 7.13
N ILE A 25 8.12 -13.57 7.61
CA ILE A 25 8.61 -14.80 8.22
C ILE A 25 9.38 -15.62 7.19
N ALA A 26 8.79 -15.87 6.02
CA ALA A 26 9.43 -16.64 4.96
C ALA A 26 10.74 -15.99 4.50
N SER A 27 10.76 -14.67 4.29
CA SER A 27 11.98 -13.96 3.86
C SER A 27 13.09 -13.99 4.92
N ARG A 28 12.74 -13.93 6.21
CA ARG A 28 13.70 -14.07 7.30
C ARG A 28 14.31 -15.47 7.37
N PHE A 29 13.53 -16.54 7.19
CA PHE A 29 14.04 -17.91 7.33
C PHE A 29 14.69 -18.45 6.05
N ILE A 30 14.16 -18.12 4.87
CA ILE A 30 14.65 -18.63 3.58
C ILE A 30 15.82 -17.80 3.08
N PHE A 31 15.70 -16.47 3.11
CA PHE A 31 16.71 -15.56 2.55
C PHE A 31 17.61 -14.93 3.62
N GLN A 32 17.42 -15.27 4.89
CA GLN A 32 18.15 -14.69 6.03
C GLN A 32 18.06 -13.15 6.06
N LEU A 33 16.95 -12.59 5.57
CA LEU A 33 16.78 -11.16 5.45
C LEU A 33 16.57 -10.52 6.83
N ASN A 34 17.36 -9.48 7.11
CA ASN A 34 17.22 -8.68 8.31
C ASN A 34 16.23 -7.54 8.07
N TRP A 35 15.11 -7.56 8.78
CA TRP A 35 14.05 -6.54 8.69
C TRP A 35 14.30 -5.32 9.58
N GLY A 36 15.50 -5.20 10.14
CA GLY A 36 15.89 -4.13 11.05
C GLY A 36 15.63 -4.46 12.51
N SER A 37 16.14 -3.60 13.39
CA SER A 37 16.01 -3.73 14.84
C SER A 37 14.68 -3.21 15.39
N SER A 38 14.01 -2.32 14.64
CA SER A 38 12.76 -1.67 15.04
C SER A 38 11.53 -2.48 14.65
N LEU A 39 11.10 -3.39 15.53
CA LEU A 39 9.88 -4.17 15.32
C LEU A 39 8.64 -3.26 15.21
N THR A 40 8.58 -2.19 16.00
CA THR A 40 7.47 -1.23 15.97
C THR A 40 7.41 -0.49 14.64
N GLY A 41 8.57 -0.09 14.08
CA GLY A 41 8.63 0.54 12.75
C GLY A 41 8.12 -0.39 11.66
N LEU A 42 8.53 -1.65 11.69
CA LEU A 42 8.07 -2.68 10.76
C LEU A 42 6.56 -2.88 10.81
N VAL A 43 5.98 -3.00 12.00
CA VAL A 43 4.54 -3.19 12.18
C VAL A 43 3.76 -1.98 11.67
N LEU A 44 4.18 -0.77 12.00
CA LEU A 44 3.47 0.44 11.57
C LEU A 44 3.57 0.65 10.06
N MET A 45 4.75 0.42 9.46
CA MET A 45 4.90 0.46 8.00
C MET A 45 4.02 -0.58 7.31
N THR A 46 3.97 -1.81 7.84
CA THR A 46 3.10 -2.87 7.33
C THR A 46 1.64 -2.46 7.36
N LEU A 47 1.16 -1.97 8.50
CA LEU A 47 -0.22 -1.51 8.66
C LEU A 47 -0.54 -0.40 7.68
N ALA A 48 0.34 0.60 7.55
CA ALA A 48 0.13 1.74 6.66
C ALA A 48 0.08 1.33 5.18
N VAL A 49 1.03 0.50 4.72
CA VAL A 49 1.08 0.00 3.34
C VAL A 49 -0.15 -0.85 3.02
N VAL A 50 -0.49 -1.82 3.88
CA VAL A 50 -1.65 -2.70 3.65
C VAL A 50 -2.95 -1.90 3.66
N LEU A 51 -3.08 -0.91 4.53
CA LEU A 51 -4.25 -0.03 4.57
C LEU A 51 -4.37 0.81 3.28
N ALA A 52 -3.25 1.37 2.80
CA ALA A 52 -3.21 2.14 1.56
C ALA A 52 -3.62 1.29 0.34
N PHE A 53 -3.07 0.09 0.19
CA PHE A 53 -3.45 -0.83 -0.90
C PHE A 53 -4.90 -1.32 -0.77
N THR A 54 -5.38 -1.58 0.44
CA THR A 54 -6.78 -1.93 0.67
C THR A 54 -7.71 -0.80 0.25
N SER A 55 -7.36 0.45 0.59
CA SER A 55 -8.14 1.64 0.21
C SER A 55 -8.14 1.86 -1.30
N LEU A 56 -6.99 1.65 -1.95
CA LEU A 56 -6.89 1.68 -3.41
C LEU A 56 -7.76 0.60 -4.07
N GLY A 57 -7.68 -0.65 -3.60
CA GLY A 57 -8.50 -1.74 -4.12
C GLY A 57 -9.99 -1.50 -3.90
N THR A 58 -10.36 -0.93 -2.76
CA THR A 58 -11.74 -0.53 -2.46
C THR A 58 -12.23 0.57 -3.41
N LEU A 59 -11.39 1.56 -3.71
CA LEU A 59 -11.69 2.60 -4.68
C LEU A 59 -11.90 2.02 -6.07
N ILE A 60 -11.00 1.15 -6.53
CA ILE A 60 -11.11 0.48 -7.83
C ILE A 60 -12.43 -0.31 -7.91
N ALA A 61 -12.75 -1.08 -6.87
CA ALA A 61 -14.02 -1.82 -6.80
C ALA A 61 -15.25 -0.91 -6.81
N ALA A 62 -15.16 0.30 -6.26
CA ALA A 62 -16.26 1.27 -6.29
C ALA A 62 -16.58 1.79 -7.70
N PHE A 63 -15.56 1.88 -8.57
CA PHE A 63 -15.71 2.34 -9.97
C PHE A 63 -15.95 1.20 -10.96
N ALA A 64 -15.55 -0.03 -10.63
CA ALA A 64 -15.74 -1.18 -11.48
C ALA A 64 -17.22 -1.58 -11.60
N ARG A 65 -17.60 -2.00 -12.81
CA ARG A 65 -18.94 -2.51 -13.12
C ARG A 65 -19.11 -3.96 -12.66
N ASP A 66 -18.05 -4.74 -12.82
CA ASP A 66 -17.97 -6.17 -12.49
C ASP A 66 -16.59 -6.53 -11.90
N GLU A 67 -16.46 -7.76 -11.41
CA GLU A 67 -15.23 -8.26 -10.76
C GLU A 67 -14.06 -8.37 -11.75
N ASN A 68 -14.33 -8.71 -13.02
CA ASN A 68 -13.28 -8.83 -14.03
C ASN A 68 -12.68 -7.45 -14.36
N GLN A 69 -13.51 -6.42 -14.49
CA GLN A 69 -13.05 -5.05 -14.69
C GLN A 69 -12.24 -4.55 -13.49
N ALA A 70 -12.67 -4.87 -12.25
CA ALA A 70 -11.92 -4.52 -11.05
C ALA A 70 -10.52 -5.18 -11.06
N ASN A 71 -10.44 -6.45 -11.43
CA ASN A 71 -9.17 -7.18 -11.54
C ASN A 71 -8.25 -6.57 -12.60
N ILE A 72 -8.75 -6.30 -13.81
CA ILE A 72 -7.95 -5.70 -14.89
C ILE A 72 -7.41 -4.34 -14.48
N ILE A 73 -8.27 -3.46 -13.94
CA ILE A 73 -7.84 -2.13 -13.47
C ILE A 73 -6.82 -2.28 -12.33
N GLY A 74 -7.07 -3.17 -11.37
CA GLY A 74 -6.15 -3.46 -10.27
C GLY A 74 -4.76 -3.88 -10.76
N THR A 75 -4.71 -4.80 -11.73
CA THR A 75 -3.44 -5.25 -12.33
C THR A 75 -2.72 -4.10 -13.03
N VAL A 76 -3.41 -3.32 -13.87
CA VAL A 76 -2.81 -2.19 -14.58
C VAL A 76 -2.25 -1.15 -13.60
N VAL A 77 -3.04 -0.77 -12.59
CA VAL A 77 -2.60 0.19 -11.56
C VAL A 77 -1.39 -0.34 -10.80
N THR A 78 -1.39 -1.63 -10.44
CA THR A 78 -0.26 -2.26 -9.74
C THR A 78 1.01 -2.24 -10.59
N LEU A 79 0.91 -2.54 -11.88
CA LEU A 79 2.06 -2.50 -12.80
C LEU A 79 2.59 -1.07 -12.98
N VAL A 80 1.70 -0.09 -13.14
CA VAL A 80 2.09 1.33 -13.22
C VAL A 80 2.76 1.77 -11.93
N PHE A 81 2.23 1.40 -10.78
CA PHE A 81 2.83 1.71 -9.49
C PHE A 81 4.17 1.01 -9.30
N ALA A 82 4.33 -0.23 -9.76
CA ALA A 82 5.62 -0.92 -9.71
C ALA A 82 6.67 -0.21 -10.59
N ALA A 83 6.28 0.15 -11.82
CA ALA A 83 7.12 0.87 -12.77
C ALA A 83 7.57 2.25 -12.25
N LEU A 84 6.64 3.04 -11.75
CA LEU A 84 6.91 4.39 -11.27
C LEU A 84 7.48 4.43 -9.85
N GLY A 85 7.16 3.45 -9.00
CA GLY A 85 7.52 3.45 -7.59
C GLY A 85 8.98 3.11 -7.29
N GLY A 86 9.80 2.85 -8.31
CA GLY A 86 11.21 2.51 -8.14
C GLY A 86 11.49 1.03 -7.88
N ASN A 87 10.53 0.13 -8.17
CA ASN A 87 10.71 -1.32 -7.96
C ASN A 87 11.69 -1.94 -8.97
N PHE A 88 11.72 -1.43 -10.20
CA PHE A 88 12.59 -1.96 -11.27
C PHE A 88 13.90 -1.19 -11.42
N ALA A 89 13.89 0.10 -11.08
CA ALA A 89 15.06 0.98 -11.15
C ALA A 89 15.06 1.91 -9.94
N PRO A 90 16.21 2.12 -9.29
CA PRO A 90 16.30 3.02 -8.15
C PRO A 90 15.83 4.42 -8.55
N ALA A 91 14.89 4.99 -7.78
CA ALA A 91 14.29 6.28 -8.12
C ALA A 91 15.30 7.44 -8.11
N GLN A 92 16.49 7.26 -7.51
CA GLN A 92 17.58 8.23 -7.57
C GLN A 92 18.07 8.46 -9.01
N ASN A 93 17.86 7.51 -9.91
CA ASN A 93 18.24 7.60 -11.31
C ASN A 93 17.15 8.26 -12.18
N PHE A 94 16.00 8.61 -11.61
CA PHE A 94 14.91 9.22 -12.36
C PHE A 94 15.19 10.70 -12.64
N PRO A 95 14.79 11.22 -13.82
CA PRO A 95 14.76 12.66 -14.03
C PRO A 95 13.78 13.32 -13.05
N THR A 96 14.02 14.57 -12.67
CA THR A 96 13.30 15.27 -11.58
C THR A 96 11.78 15.21 -11.70
N TRP A 97 11.24 15.31 -12.92
CA TRP A 97 9.79 15.24 -13.14
C TRP A 97 9.21 13.85 -12.84
N LEU A 98 9.97 12.79 -13.11
CA LEU A 98 9.54 11.41 -12.88
C LEU A 98 9.68 11.03 -11.40
N GLU A 99 10.72 11.55 -10.72
CA GLU A 99 10.87 11.41 -9.27
C GLU A 99 9.72 12.10 -8.50
N GLN A 100 9.23 13.24 -8.98
CA GLN A 100 8.06 13.89 -8.39
C GLN A 100 6.79 13.07 -8.60
N LEU A 101 6.61 12.47 -9.78
CA LEU A 101 5.47 11.60 -10.07
C LEU A 101 5.50 10.31 -9.25
N SER A 102 6.67 9.75 -8.96
CA SER A 102 6.78 8.52 -8.16
C SER A 102 6.23 8.71 -6.74
N LYS A 103 6.30 9.93 -6.18
CA LYS A 103 5.76 10.24 -4.84
C LYS A 103 4.23 10.11 -4.74
N ILE A 104 3.54 9.92 -5.86
CA ILE A 104 2.09 9.64 -5.87
C ILE A 104 1.82 8.15 -5.62
N THR A 105 2.78 7.27 -5.87
CA THR A 105 2.57 5.82 -5.79
C THR A 105 2.75 5.30 -4.36
N ILE A 106 1.87 4.39 -3.95
CA ILE A 106 1.98 3.70 -2.65
C ILE A 106 3.27 2.89 -2.57
N THR A 107 3.69 2.32 -3.70
CA THR A 107 4.91 1.51 -3.83
C THR A 107 6.17 2.30 -3.55
N ARG A 108 6.26 3.59 -3.90
CA ARG A 108 7.42 4.44 -3.61
C ARG A 108 7.65 4.59 -2.10
N TRP A 109 6.61 5.03 -1.39
CA TRP A 109 6.68 5.21 0.07
C TRP A 109 6.87 3.90 0.83
N GLY A 110 6.27 2.81 0.34
CA GLY A 110 6.48 1.48 0.90
C GLY A 110 7.93 1.00 0.73
N LEU A 111 8.51 1.16 -0.46
CA LEU A 111 9.90 0.79 -0.71
C LEU A 111 10.86 1.60 0.15
N ASP A 112 10.72 2.93 0.17
CA ASP A 112 11.62 3.80 0.93
C ASP A 112 11.60 3.44 2.43
N GLY A 113 10.42 3.32 3.04
CA GLY A 113 10.33 3.00 4.47
C GLY A 113 10.78 1.58 4.83
N PHE A 114 10.56 0.58 3.96
CA PHE A 114 11.11 -0.76 4.20
C PHE A 114 12.63 -0.82 3.95
N SER A 115 13.15 -0.09 2.98
CA SER A 115 14.59 0.06 2.74
C SER A 115 15.28 0.74 3.92
N ASP A 116 14.66 1.73 4.54
CA ASP A 116 15.20 2.40 5.73
C ASP A 116 15.31 1.47 6.94
N LEU A 117 14.29 0.62 7.16
CA LEU A 117 14.33 -0.38 8.22
C LEU A 117 15.34 -1.50 7.95
N THR A 118 15.42 -1.98 6.70
CA THR A 118 16.19 -3.18 6.35
C THR A 118 17.64 -2.89 6.00
N MET A 119 17.88 -1.95 5.08
CA MET A 119 19.21 -1.64 4.55
C MET A 119 19.94 -0.62 5.43
N HIS A 120 19.22 0.42 5.89
CA HIS A 120 19.82 1.49 6.69
C HIS A 120 19.76 1.23 8.20
N ASN A 121 19.06 0.16 8.65
CA ASN A 121 18.85 -0.18 10.06
C ASN A 121 18.34 1.00 10.90
N LEU A 122 17.48 1.83 10.29
CA LEU A 122 16.93 3.02 10.92
C LEU A 122 15.80 2.69 11.90
N GLY A 123 15.48 3.67 12.74
CA GLY A 123 14.55 3.51 13.86
C GLY A 123 13.11 3.80 13.47
N LEU A 124 12.24 3.79 14.49
CA LEU A 124 10.83 4.17 14.34
C LEU A 124 10.67 5.62 13.85
N GLY A 125 11.49 6.55 14.35
CA GLY A 125 11.38 7.97 14.03
C GLY A 125 11.58 8.28 12.55
N ASP A 126 12.46 7.51 11.90
CA ASP A 126 12.85 7.74 10.51
C ASP A 126 11.76 7.32 9.52
N VAL A 127 10.92 6.34 9.87
CA VAL A 127 9.82 5.85 9.01
C VAL A 127 8.49 6.57 9.23
N MET A 128 8.41 7.49 10.19
CA MET A 128 7.17 8.24 10.48
C MET A 128 6.69 9.11 9.32
N PRO A 129 7.56 9.78 8.53
CA PRO A 129 7.14 10.50 7.33
C PRO A 129 6.39 9.59 6.33
N GLU A 130 6.94 8.42 6.04
CA GLU A 130 6.41 7.43 5.10
C GLU A 130 5.07 6.89 5.60
N VAL A 131 5.00 6.51 6.88
CA VAL A 131 3.76 6.08 7.53
C VAL A 131 2.69 7.17 7.43
N SER A 132 3.05 8.43 7.71
CA SER A 132 2.11 9.55 7.68
C SER A 132 1.55 9.80 6.29
N VAL A 133 2.40 9.75 5.25
CA VAL A 133 1.96 9.91 3.86
C VAL A 133 1.07 8.75 3.43
N LEU A 134 1.42 7.51 3.76
CA LEU A 134 0.61 6.33 3.44
C LEU A 134 -0.76 6.36 4.11
N ILE A 135 -0.83 6.76 5.39
CA ILE A 135 -2.10 6.95 6.10
C ILE A 135 -2.90 8.08 5.46
N GLY A 136 -2.27 9.20 5.09
CA GLY A 136 -2.91 10.30 4.39
C GLY A 136 -3.51 9.88 3.05
N LEU A 137 -2.74 9.18 2.21
CA LEU A 137 -3.20 8.60 0.96
C LEU A 137 -4.35 7.62 1.18
N SER A 138 -4.23 6.75 2.17
CA SER A 138 -5.28 5.81 2.53
C SER A 138 -6.58 6.52 2.90
N ALA A 139 -6.52 7.56 3.73
CA ALA A 139 -7.70 8.32 4.15
C ALA A 139 -8.39 8.98 2.95
N VAL A 140 -7.62 9.57 2.03
CA VAL A 140 -8.15 10.18 0.80
C VAL A 140 -8.81 9.13 -0.10
N LEU A 141 -8.11 8.02 -0.39
CA LEU A 141 -8.62 6.95 -1.25
C LEU A 141 -9.88 6.31 -0.67
N PHE A 142 -9.89 6.07 0.64
CA PHE A 142 -11.02 5.48 1.34
C PHE A 142 -12.24 6.42 1.37
N ALA A 143 -12.03 7.71 1.63
CA ALA A 143 -13.09 8.71 1.58
C ALA A 143 -13.72 8.79 0.18
N LEU A 144 -12.89 8.82 -0.87
CA LEU A 144 -13.36 8.80 -2.26
C LEU A 144 -14.16 7.53 -2.57
N ALA A 145 -13.71 6.36 -2.08
CA ALA A 145 -14.43 5.11 -2.29
C ALA A 145 -15.81 5.13 -1.62
N LEU A 146 -15.89 5.58 -0.36
CA LEU A 146 -17.14 5.66 0.40
C LEU A 146 -18.15 6.61 -0.25
N THR A 147 -17.73 7.82 -0.64
CA THR A 147 -18.63 8.77 -1.32
C THR A 147 -19.19 8.19 -2.62
N ARG A 148 -18.40 7.38 -3.34
CA ARG A 148 -18.82 6.75 -4.59
C ARG A 148 -19.78 5.59 -4.36
N PHE A 149 -19.55 4.76 -3.34
CA PHE A 149 -20.46 3.69 -2.94
C PHE A 149 -21.83 4.22 -2.52
N GLN A 150 -21.87 5.28 -1.70
CA GLN A 150 -23.13 5.89 -1.28
C GLN A 150 -23.93 6.42 -2.47
N ARG A 151 -23.28 7.09 -3.43
CA ARG A 151 -23.93 7.56 -4.67
C ARG A 151 -24.44 6.43 -5.58
N ARG A 152 -23.83 5.24 -5.52
CA ARG A 152 -24.26 4.07 -6.30
C ARG A 152 -25.46 3.37 -5.66
N ILE A 153 -25.56 3.38 -4.32
CA ILE A 153 -26.68 2.79 -3.58
C ILE A 153 -27.92 3.70 -3.59
N ALA A 154 -27.72 5.03 -3.66
CA ALA A 154 -28.81 6.00 -3.73
C ALA A 154 -29.45 6.17 -5.13
N ARG A 155 -28.92 5.50 -6.15
CA ARG A 155 -29.50 5.39 -7.50
C ARG A 155 -30.14 4.03 -7.66
#